data_AF-A0A529HZX7-F1
#
_entry.id   AF-A0A529HZX7-F1
#
_cell.length_a   1.000
_cell.length_b   1.000
_cell.length_c   1.000
_cell.angle_alpha   90.00
_cell.angle_beta   90.00
_cell.angle_gamma   90.00
#
_symmetry.space_group_name_H-M   'P 1'
#
loop_
_entity.id
_entity.type
_entity.pdbx_description
1 polymer ?
#
loop_
_entity_poly.entity_id
_entity_poly.type
_entity_poly.pdbx_seq_one_letter_code
_entity_poly.pdbx_strand_id
1 'polypeptide(L)'
;MTGFARSVTSYTMPLAALVMAVAVRASGLSVDEGSLNIRIVVGALSSAIMFITIFVVLDHAEAVARRVGEPYGTLVLTFAVTAIEVSIIVSMMLHGENNPTLARESVFSTVIIISTGVVGTCLTLGG
;
A
#
# COMPACT_ATOMS: atom_id res chain seq x y z
N MET A 1 -15.22 -25.73 3.76
CA MET A 1 -13.84 -26.20 3.46
C MET A 1 -13.03 -25.15 2.68
N THR A 2 -13.10 -23.85 3.01
CA THR A 2 -12.39 -22.77 2.26
C THR A 2 -11.48 -21.88 3.14
N GLY A 3 -11.25 -22.26 4.40
CA GLY A 3 -10.43 -21.47 5.35
C GLY A 3 -8.93 -21.50 5.05
N PHE A 4 -8.41 -22.58 4.48
CA PHE A 4 -6.97 -22.75 4.22
C PHE A 4 -6.49 -21.95 3.00
N ALA A 5 -7.32 -21.83 1.95
CA ALA A 5 -6.99 -21.11 0.73
C ALA A 5 -6.88 -19.58 0.92
N ARG A 6 -7.60 -18.99 1.88
CA ARG A 6 -7.46 -17.56 2.25
C ARG A 6 -6.20 -17.28 3.07
N SER A 7 -5.82 -18.20 3.95
CA SER A 7 -4.65 -18.05 4.82
C SER A 7 -3.32 -18.15 4.06
N VAL A 8 -3.24 -19.04 3.07
CA VAL A 8 -2.03 -19.18 2.24
C VAL A 8 -1.83 -17.95 1.35
N THR A 9 -2.86 -17.46 0.67
CA THR A 9 -2.77 -16.26 -0.20
C THR A 9 -2.45 -14.97 0.58
N SER A 10 -2.87 -14.86 1.84
CA SER A 10 -2.64 -13.70 2.70
C SER A 10 -1.17 -13.60 3.17
N TYR A 11 -0.49 -14.73 3.44
CA TYR A 11 0.94 -14.71 3.76
C TYR A 11 1.84 -14.74 2.52
N THR A 12 1.42 -15.37 1.43
CA THR A 12 2.27 -15.52 0.24
C THR A 12 2.43 -14.22 -0.54
N MET A 13 1.45 -13.32 -0.56
CA MET A 13 1.52 -12.04 -1.27
C MET A 13 2.64 -11.09 -0.76
N PRO A 14 2.71 -10.75 0.54
CA PRO A 14 3.79 -9.90 1.06
C PRO A 14 5.16 -10.61 0.98
N LEU A 15 5.19 -11.93 1.17
CA LEU A 15 6.41 -12.72 1.02
C LEU A 15 6.88 -12.74 -0.44
N ALA A 16 5.98 -12.88 -1.41
CA ALA A 16 6.29 -12.84 -2.84
C ALA A 16 6.76 -11.44 -3.27
N ALA A 17 6.16 -10.37 -2.73
CA ALA A 17 6.62 -9.00 -2.93
C ALA A 17 8.07 -8.82 -2.42
N LEU A 18 8.35 -9.32 -1.20
CA LEU A 18 9.69 -9.29 -0.62
C LEU A 18 10.69 -10.12 -1.45
N VAL A 19 10.31 -11.34 -1.84
CA VAL A 19 11.14 -12.25 -2.64
C VAL A 19 11.43 -11.65 -4.01
N MET A 20 10.43 -11.05 -4.67
CA MET A 20 10.62 -10.37 -5.95
C MET A 20 11.52 -9.14 -5.79
N ALA A 21 11.34 -8.32 -4.75
CA ALA A 21 12.21 -7.17 -4.49
C ALA A 21 13.66 -7.60 -4.20
N VAL A 22 13.85 -8.68 -3.44
CA VAL A 22 15.18 -9.25 -3.17
C VAL A 22 15.78 -9.87 -4.43
N ALA A 23 15.01 -10.59 -5.24
CA ALA A 23 15.47 -11.17 -6.51
C ALA A 23 15.90 -10.09 -7.50
N VAL A 24 15.12 -9.00 -7.64
CA VAL A 24 15.48 -7.86 -8.49
C VAL A 24 16.76 -7.20 -7.99
N ARG A 25 16.89 -6.94 -6.68
CA ARG A 25 18.13 -6.41 -6.09
C ARG A 25 19.33 -7.33 -6.26
N ALA A 26 19.15 -8.64 -6.08
CA ALA A 26 20.22 -9.63 -6.15
C ALA A 26 20.68 -9.90 -7.59
N SER A 27 19.77 -9.76 -8.56
CA SER A 27 20.08 -9.98 -9.98
C SER A 27 21.00 -8.92 -10.58
N GLY A 28 21.25 -7.79 -9.90
CA GLY A 28 22.16 -6.73 -10.36
C GLY A 28 21.74 -6.08 -11.70
N LEU A 29 20.58 -6.45 -12.24
CA LEU A 29 19.97 -5.84 -13.41
C LEU A 29 19.48 -4.46 -12.98
N SER A 30 20.33 -3.45 -13.18
CA SER A 30 19.91 -2.06 -13.13
C SER A 30 18.79 -1.88 -14.15
N VAL A 31 17.53 -1.89 -13.68
CA VAL A 31 16.33 -1.64 -14.50
C VAL A 31 16.46 -0.30 -15.25
N ASP A 32 17.33 0.59 -14.77
CA ASP A 32 17.66 1.87 -15.37
C ASP A 32 18.37 1.78 -16.74
N GLU A 33 19.14 0.73 -17.02
CA GLU A 33 19.78 0.50 -18.34
C GLU A 33 18.94 -0.39 -19.28
N GLY A 34 17.79 -0.89 -18.81
CA GLY A 34 16.90 -1.76 -19.60
C GLY A 34 16.09 -1.01 -20.66
N SER A 35 15.67 -1.73 -21.71
CA SER A 35 14.73 -1.23 -22.72
C SER A 35 13.47 -0.63 -22.07
N LEU A 36 12.89 0.42 -22.68
CA LEU A 36 11.70 1.12 -22.21
C LEU A 36 10.54 0.17 -21.86
N ASN A 37 10.38 -0.91 -22.61
CA ASN A 37 9.35 -1.93 -22.35
C ASN A 37 9.58 -2.68 -21.03
N ILE A 38 10.82 -3.00 -20.68
CA ILE A 38 11.16 -3.71 -19.43
C ILE A 38 10.89 -2.81 -18.22
N ARG A 39 11.24 -1.52 -18.32
CA ARG A 39 10.99 -0.53 -17.25
C ARG A 39 9.51 -0.40 -16.93
N ILE A 40 8.67 -0.30 -17.98
CA ILE A 40 7.22 -0.20 -17.82
C ILE A 40 6.66 -1.48 -17.21
N VAL A 41 7.06 -2.65 -17.72
CA VAL A 41 6.54 -3.95 -17.23
C VAL A 41 6.94 -4.18 -15.77
N VAL A 42 8.20 -3.95 -15.40
CA VAL A 42 8.68 -4.12 -14.02
C VAL A 42 8.01 -3.09 -13.10
N GLY A 43 7.90 -1.83 -13.52
CA GLY A 43 7.22 -0.78 -12.78
C GLY A 43 5.75 -1.11 -12.52
N ALA A 44 5.00 -1.46 -13.57
CA ALA A 44 3.59 -1.84 -13.47
C ALA A 44 3.37 -3.10 -12.63
N LEU A 45 4.26 -4.09 -12.75
CA LEU A 45 4.19 -5.31 -11.95
C LEU A 45 4.45 -5.01 -10.46
N SER A 46 5.47 -4.19 -10.16
CA SER A 46 5.80 -3.82 -8.79
C SER A 46 4.68 -3.01 -8.12
N SER A 47 4.07 -2.07 -8.84
CA SER A 47 2.95 -1.27 -8.32
C SER A 47 1.71 -2.14 -8.10
N ALA A 48 1.38 -3.03 -9.04
CA ALA A 48 0.27 -3.98 -8.88
C ALA A 48 0.43 -4.87 -7.64
N ILE A 49 1.64 -5.40 -7.42
CA ILE A 49 1.95 -6.21 -6.24
C ILE A 49 1.83 -5.36 -4.95
N MET A 50 2.32 -4.13 -4.96
CA MET A 50 2.19 -3.22 -3.81
C MET A 50 0.72 -2.96 -3.49
N PHE A 51 -0.11 -2.64 -4.50
CA PHE A 51 -1.55 -2.42 -4.32
C PHE A 51 -2.24 -3.63 -3.70
N ILE A 52 -1.99 -4.83 -4.21
CA ILE A 52 -2.57 -6.06 -3.65
C ILE A 52 -2.11 -6.26 -2.20
N THR A 53 -0.83 -6.00 -1.92
CA THR A 53 -0.27 -6.14 -0.57
C THR A 53 -0.94 -5.20 0.43
N ILE A 54 -1.26 -3.97 0.04
CA ILE A 54 -2.00 -3.02 0.89
C ILE A 54 -3.34 -3.62 1.32
N PHE A 55 -4.14 -4.15 0.39
CA PHE A 55 -5.43 -4.76 0.73
C PHE A 55 -5.28 -5.99 1.65
N VAL A 56 -4.23 -6.80 1.46
CA VAL A 56 -3.94 -7.95 2.33
C VAL A 56 -3.61 -7.50 3.75
N VAL A 57 -2.82 -6.43 3.90
CA VAL A 57 -2.50 -5.85 5.22
C VAL A 57 -3.76 -5.28 5.88
N LEU A 58 -4.64 -4.63 5.11
CA LEU A 58 -5.89 -4.08 5.62
C LEU A 58 -6.86 -5.16 6.12
N ASP A 59 -6.99 -6.29 5.42
CA ASP A 59 -7.80 -7.44 5.90
C ASP A 59 -7.29 -7.96 7.24
N HIS A 60 -5.97 -8.00 7.43
CA HIS A 60 -5.37 -8.37 8.72
C HIS A 60 -5.67 -7.33 9.81
N ALA A 61 -5.52 -6.04 9.49
CA ALA A 61 -5.83 -4.95 10.42
C ALA A 61 -7.31 -4.97 10.83
N GLU A 62 -8.22 -5.27 9.90
CA GLU A 62 -9.65 -5.44 10.17
C GLU A 62 -9.91 -6.66 11.06
N ALA A 63 -9.23 -7.79 10.82
CA ALA A 63 -9.33 -8.96 11.68
C ALA A 63 -8.87 -8.67 13.12
N VAL A 64 -7.84 -7.83 13.29
CA VAL A 64 -7.40 -7.35 14.60
C VAL A 64 -8.45 -6.38 15.19
N ALA A 65 -8.93 -5.42 14.42
CA ALA A 65 -9.93 -4.44 14.85
C ALA A 65 -11.21 -5.11 15.38
N ARG A 66 -11.69 -6.16 14.70
CA ARG A 66 -12.87 -6.93 15.13
C ARG A 66 -12.64 -7.69 16.44
N ARG A 67 -11.41 -8.15 16.72
CA ARG A 67 -11.06 -8.81 17.98
C ARG A 67 -10.96 -7.83 19.13
N VAL A 68 -10.49 -6.62 18.86
CA VAL A 68 -10.38 -5.54 19.84
C VAL A 68 -11.77 -4.99 20.20
N GLY A 69 -12.70 -4.95 19.25
CA GLY A 69 -14.05 -4.44 19.46
C GLY A 69 -14.12 -2.91 19.50
N GLU A 70 -15.33 -2.35 19.41
CA GLU A 70 -15.52 -0.89 19.43
C GLU A 70 -15.40 -0.31 20.85
N PRO A 71 -14.81 0.89 21.01
CA PRO A 71 -14.39 1.86 19.98
C PRO A 71 -12.95 1.70 19.47
N TYR A 72 -12.15 0.86 20.12
CA TYR A 72 -10.72 0.75 19.85
C TYR A 72 -10.40 0.08 18.50
N GLY A 73 -11.28 -0.80 18.00
CA GLY A 73 -11.14 -1.42 16.70
C GLY A 73 -11.06 -0.40 15.56
N THR A 74 -11.90 0.64 15.61
CA THR A 74 -11.86 1.74 14.63
C THR A 74 -10.52 2.48 14.68
N LEU A 75 -10.02 2.79 15.88
CA LEU A 75 -8.71 3.43 16.04
C LEU A 75 -7.56 2.57 15.50
N VAL A 76 -7.60 1.26 15.73
CA VAL A 76 -6.60 0.32 15.19
C VAL A 76 -6.62 0.32 13.67
N LEU A 77 -7.80 0.29 13.05
CA LEU A 77 -7.91 0.31 11.59
C LEU A 77 -7.42 1.64 11.01
N THR A 78 -7.80 2.78 11.61
CA THR A 78 -7.31 4.10 11.20
C THR A 78 -5.79 4.18 11.33
N PHE A 79 -5.22 3.70 12.43
CA PHE A 79 -3.78 3.67 12.65
C PHE A 79 -3.05 2.79 11.62
N ALA A 80 -3.63 1.65 11.24
CA ALA A 80 -3.04 0.78 10.23
C ALA A 80 -2.95 1.48 8.86
N VAL A 81 -4.03 2.16 8.44
CA VAL A 81 -4.06 2.91 7.17
C VAL A 81 -3.02 4.05 7.18
N THR A 82 -2.94 4.83 8.26
CA THR A 82 -1.98 5.93 8.35
C THR A 82 -0.53 5.43 8.43
N ALA A 83 -0.27 4.30 9.08
CA ALA A 83 1.05 3.68 9.09
C ALA A 83 1.50 3.25 7.69
N ILE A 84 0.59 2.71 6.87
CA ILE A 84 0.87 2.37 5.46
C ILE A 84 1.23 3.63 4.68
N GLU A 85 0.44 4.69 4.82
CA GLU A 85 0.68 5.97 4.13
C GLU A 85 2.04 6.58 4.51
N VAL A 86 2.34 6.69 5.80
CA VAL A 86 3.62 7.23 6.29
C VAL A 86 4.78 6.37 5.80
N SER A 87 4.64 5.04 5.77
CA SER A 87 5.69 4.14 5.27
C SER A 87 5.99 4.38 3.79
N ILE A 88 4.97 4.62 2.96
CA ILE A 88 5.14 4.92 1.53
C ILE A 88 5.83 6.27 1.35
N ILE A 89 5.40 7.29 2.09
CA ILE A 89 6.01 8.63 2.06
C ILE A 89 7.48 8.56 2.45
N VAL A 90 7.80 7.89 3.57
CA VAL A 90 9.18 7.71 4.04
C VAL A 90 10.01 6.93 3.03
N SER A 91 9.46 5.86 2.45
CA SER A 91 10.14 5.07 1.42
C SER A 91 10.48 5.92 0.19
N MET A 92 9.58 6.80 -0.24
CA MET A 92 9.80 7.72 -1.36
C MET A 92 10.87 8.77 -1.02
N MET A 93 10.86 9.33 0.19
CA MET A 93 11.88 10.31 0.62
C MET A 93 13.27 9.70 0.81
N LEU A 94 13.36 8.40 1.11
CA LEU A 94 14.63 7.68 1.25
C LEU A 94 15.26 7.28 -0.09
N HIS A 95 14.44 7.05 -1.13
CA HIS A 95 14.92 6.63 -2.47
C HIS A 95 14.94 7.76 -3.49
N GLY A 96 14.47 8.95 -3.14
CA GLY A 96 14.46 10.15 -3.99
C GLY A 96 15.36 11.27 -3.47
N GLU A 97 15.37 12.41 -4.16
CA GLU A 97 15.98 13.63 -3.61
C GLU A 97 15.27 14.02 -2.31
N ASN A 98 16.03 14.40 -1.28
CA ASN A 98 15.48 14.79 0.02
C ASN A 98 14.74 16.13 -0.12
N ASN A 99 13.49 16.04 -0.56
CA ASN A 99 12.62 17.17 -0.77
C ASN A 99 11.46 17.11 0.24
N PRO A 100 11.52 17.91 1.33
CA PRO A 100 10.47 17.92 2.34
C PRO A 100 9.12 18.41 1.81
N THR A 101 9.07 19.02 0.61
CA THR A 101 7.79 19.38 -0.01
C THR A 101 6.99 18.16 -0.45
N LEU A 102 7.64 17.07 -0.89
CA LEU A 102 6.96 15.84 -1.34
C LEU A 102 6.08 15.22 -0.24
N ALA A 103 6.59 15.15 1.00
CA ALA A 103 5.81 14.63 2.12
C ALA A 103 4.58 15.49 2.42
N ARG A 104 4.75 16.81 2.39
CA ARG A 104 3.64 17.75 2.62
C ARG A 104 2.59 17.66 1.50
N GLU A 105 3.04 17.60 0.25
CA GLU A 105 2.17 17.49 -0.92
C GLU A 105 1.36 16.19 -0.91
N SER A 106 1.97 15.07 -0.50
CA SER A 106 1.26 13.79 -0.33
C SER A 106 0.17 13.89 0.72
N VAL A 107 0.46 14.43 1.91
CA VAL A 107 -0.53 14.54 2.99
C VAL A 107 -1.67 15.48 2.60
N PHE A 108 -1.37 16.62 1.94
CA PHE A 108 -2.41 17.50 1.42
C PHE A 108 -3.27 16.81 0.36
N SER A 109 -2.67 16.02 -0.54
CA SER A 109 -3.40 15.23 -1.53
C SER A 109 -4.36 14.25 -0.85
N THR A 110 -3.90 13.50 0.15
CA THR A 110 -4.75 12.56 0.90
C THR A 110 -5.94 13.26 1.55
N VAL A 111 -5.73 14.40 2.21
CA VAL A 111 -6.82 15.17 2.84
C VAL A 111 -7.82 15.65 1.80
N ILE A 112 -7.38 16.16 0.65
CA ILE A 112 -8.26 16.61 -0.44
C ILE A 112 -9.06 15.43 -1.01
N ILE A 113 -8.42 14.29 -1.24
CA ILE A 113 -9.08 13.07 -1.75
C ILE A 113 -10.15 12.58 -0.77
N ILE A 114 -9.87 12.53 0.53
CA ILE A 114 -10.84 12.06 1.52
C ILE A 114 -11.99 13.07 1.65
N SER A 115 -11.69 14.36 1.80
CA SER A 115 -12.69 15.41 2.08
C SER A 115 -13.58 15.77 0.89
N THR A 116 -13.03 15.79 -0.34
CA THR A 116 -13.79 16.16 -1.54
C THR A 116 -14.16 14.93 -2.37
N GLY A 117 -13.25 13.96 -2.50
CA GLY A 117 -13.49 12.74 -3.28
C GLY A 117 -14.39 11.76 -2.55
N VAL A 118 -13.94 11.20 -1.43
CA VAL A 118 -14.66 10.15 -0.70
C VAL A 118 -15.96 10.68 -0.11
N VAL A 119 -15.90 11.76 0.69
CA VAL A 119 -17.09 12.37 1.30
C VAL A 119 -18.05 12.87 0.21
N GLY A 120 -17.55 13.51 -0.85
CA GLY A 120 -18.39 13.95 -1.97
C GLY A 120 -19.12 12.79 -2.64
N THR A 121 -18.43 11.67 -2.88
CA THR A 121 -19.04 10.45 -3.45
C THR A 121 -20.09 9.85 -2.52
N CYS A 122 -19.87 9.87 -1.20
CA CYS A 122 -20.86 9.42 -0.23
C CYS A 122 -22.12 10.29 -0.28
N LEU A 123 -21.99 11.61 -0.41
CA LEU A 123 -23.13 12.52 -0.50
C LEU A 123 -23.88 12.35 -1.84
N THR A 124 -23.17 12.20 -2.97
CA THR A 124 -23.84 12.04 -4.27
C THR A 124 -24.55 10.71 -4.43
N LEU A 125 -24.00 9.61 -3.89
CA LEU A 125 -24.62 8.29 -3.93
C LEU A 125 -25.64 8.07 -2.80
N GLY A 126 -25.47 8.76 -1.66
CA GLY A 126 -26.33 8.66 -0.49
C GLY A 126 -27.56 9.59 -0.53
N GLY A 127 -27.47 10.72 -1.24
CA GLY A 127 -28.49 11.78 -1.26
C GLY A 127 -28.20 12.89 -0.25
#